data_AF-A0AAN6K7K0-F1
#
_entry.id   AF-A0AAN6K7K0-F1
#
_cell.length_a   1.000
_cell.length_b   1.000
_cell.length_c   1.000
_cell.angle_alpha   90.00
_cell.angle_beta   90.00
_cell.angle_gamma   90.00
#
_symmetry.space_group_name_H-M   'P 1'
#
loop_
_entity.id
_entity.type
_entity.pdbx_description
1 polymer ?
#
loop_
_entity_poly.entity_id
_entity_poly.type
_entity_poly.pdbx_seq_one_letter_code
_entity_poly.pdbx_strand_id
1 'polypeptide(L)'
;MRTTLVFAAAILLRLALLYFGYTDVDYLVFTDAARYIARGGSPYERATYRYTPLLAWLLYPTTLGGLWFEYGKILFSAADLLTGWLIIRILRRRLSQEKATSYACIWLLNPIVASISARGSSEGLVCLLTVALLWATLQRRFGLAGGLLGFAVHFKIYPFIYAASIFCWADATHVGSVMSGRKDRDRPVWLEKAMAVFNPARRRLTAVSALIFILFNAAMTRP
;
A
#
# COMPACT_ATOMS: atom_id res chain seq x y z
N MET A 1 11.01 22.34 -11.58
CA MET A 1 11.81 21.10 -11.84
C MET A 1 11.08 20.16 -12.81
N ARG A 2 11.77 19.62 -13.82
CA ARG A 2 11.18 18.63 -14.74
C ARG A 2 11.00 17.29 -14.03
N THR A 3 9.78 16.76 -14.02
CA THR A 3 9.44 15.48 -13.36
C THR A 3 10.31 14.32 -13.84
N THR A 4 10.59 14.25 -15.15
CA THR A 4 11.46 13.21 -15.73
C THR A 4 12.87 13.22 -15.13
N LEU A 5 13.45 14.40 -14.90
CA LEU A 5 14.78 14.51 -14.28
C LEU A 5 14.77 14.04 -12.82
N VAL A 6 13.70 14.35 -12.08
CA VAL A 6 13.54 13.88 -10.70
C VAL A 6 13.46 12.35 -10.64
N PHE A 7 12.68 11.73 -11.52
CA PHE A 7 12.60 10.27 -11.57
C PHE A 7 13.92 9.64 -12.04
N ALA A 8 14.58 10.21 -13.04
CA ALA A 8 15.90 9.74 -13.48
C ALA A 8 16.91 9.79 -12.32
N ALA A 9 16.98 10.91 -11.59
CA ALA A 9 17.83 11.03 -10.41
C ALA A 9 17.46 10.03 -9.30
N ALA A 10 16.16 9.85 -9.03
CA ALA A 10 15.66 8.90 -8.02
C ALA A 10 15.95 7.43 -8.38
N ILE A 11 15.91 7.09 -9.67
CA ILE A 11 16.27 5.78 -10.20
C ILE A 11 17.78 5.57 -10.07
N LEU A 12 18.59 6.53 -10.54
CA LEU A 12 20.05 6.43 -10.44
C LEU A 12 20.52 6.30 -8.99
N LEU A 13 19.91 7.06 -8.06
CA LEU A 13 20.17 6.94 -6.63
C LEU A 13 19.92 5.51 -6.14
N ARG A 14 18.78 4.90 -6.50
CA ARG A 14 18.45 3.52 -6.11
C ARG A 14 19.35 2.49 -6.76
N LEU A 15 19.69 2.65 -8.04
CA LEU A 15 20.61 1.76 -8.73
C LEU A 15 22.01 1.79 -8.11
N ALA A 16 22.51 2.98 -7.76
CA ALA A 16 23.77 3.13 -7.04
C ALA A 16 23.72 2.43 -5.67
N LEU A 17 22.63 2.60 -4.92
CA LEU A 17 22.45 1.94 -3.62
C LEU A 17 22.25 0.42 -3.74
N LEU A 18 21.64 -0.09 -4.81
CA LEU A 18 21.54 -1.53 -5.06
C LEU A 18 22.91 -2.14 -5.38
N TYR A 19 23.78 -1.38 -6.05
CA TYR A 19 25.12 -1.85 -6.41
C TYR A 19 26.13 -1.75 -5.25
N PHE A 20 26.12 -0.64 -4.51
CA PHE A 20 27.09 -0.38 -3.42
C PHE A 20 26.54 -0.64 -2.02
N GLY A 21 25.24 -0.83 -1.88
CA GLY A 21 24.58 -1.00 -0.59
C GLY A 21 24.79 -2.38 0.01
N TYR A 22 24.36 -2.51 1.26
CA TYR A 22 24.37 -3.75 2.00
C TYR A 22 22.97 -4.38 2.04
N THR A 23 22.90 -5.64 2.46
CA THR A 23 21.63 -6.35 2.60
C THR A 23 21.16 -6.28 4.05
N ASP A 24 19.89 -5.95 4.26
CA ASP A 24 19.26 -5.94 5.58
C ASP A 24 18.96 -7.36 6.06
N VAL A 25 19.01 -7.56 7.38
CA VAL A 25 18.70 -8.86 8.01
C VAL A 25 17.27 -9.31 7.71
N ASP A 26 16.31 -8.38 7.66
CA ASP A 26 14.92 -8.68 7.35
C ASP A 26 14.79 -9.27 5.94
N TYR A 27 15.60 -8.79 4.98
CA TYR A 27 15.59 -9.33 3.62
C TYR A 27 16.03 -10.80 3.57
N LEU A 28 17.04 -11.16 4.37
CA LEU A 28 17.47 -12.54 4.50
C LEU A 28 16.36 -13.42 5.09
N VAL A 29 15.66 -12.92 6.12
CA VAL A 29 14.52 -13.63 6.71
C VAL A 29 13.40 -13.85 5.68
N PHE A 30 13.09 -12.86 4.83
CA PHE A 30 12.04 -13.02 3.82
C PHE A 30 12.43 -14.00 2.71
N THR A 31 13.68 -13.91 2.23
CA THR A 31 14.18 -14.78 1.16
C THR A 31 14.40 -16.22 1.65
N ASP A 32 14.79 -16.41 2.91
CA ASP A 32 14.81 -17.73 3.55
C ASP A 32 13.41 -18.33 3.63
N ALA A 33 12.42 -17.56 4.10
CA ALA A 33 11.03 -18.03 4.14
C ALA A 33 10.52 -18.43 2.74
N ALA A 34 10.89 -17.69 1.69
CA ALA A 34 10.58 -18.07 0.31
C ALA A 34 11.25 -19.39 -0.09
N ARG A 35 12.47 -19.67 0.37
CA ARG A 35 13.17 -20.95 0.13
C ARG A 35 12.52 -22.12 0.85
N TYR A 36 11.97 -21.93 2.06
CA TYR A 36 11.18 -22.97 2.73
C TYR A 36 9.97 -23.35 1.88
N ILE A 37 9.24 -22.35 1.36
CA ILE A 37 8.10 -22.58 0.45
C ILE A 37 8.53 -23.34 -0.81
N ALA A 38 9.64 -22.95 -1.44
CA ALA A 38 10.15 -23.63 -2.64
C ALA A 38 10.54 -25.10 -2.40
N ARG A 39 10.79 -25.49 -1.15
CA ARG A 39 11.08 -26.87 -0.74
C ARG A 39 9.83 -27.64 -0.28
N GLY A 40 8.65 -27.03 -0.41
CA GLY A 40 7.38 -27.60 0.06
C GLY A 40 7.15 -27.48 1.57
N GLY A 41 7.94 -26.64 2.26
CA GLY A 41 7.78 -26.35 3.70
C GLY A 41 7.01 -25.06 3.96
N SER A 42 6.70 -24.81 5.22
CA SER A 42 6.03 -23.59 5.66
C SER A 42 7.02 -22.41 5.76
N PRO A 43 6.67 -21.18 5.34
CA PRO A 43 7.55 -20.02 5.55
C PRO A 43 7.81 -19.76 7.04
N TYR A 44 6.92 -20.22 7.92
CA TYR A 44 7.03 -20.07 9.37
C TYR A 44 8.06 -21.00 10.01
N GLU A 45 8.60 -21.98 9.27
CA GLU A 45 9.77 -22.74 9.70
C GLU A 45 11.02 -21.88 9.76
N ARG A 46 11.05 -20.76 9.02
CA ARG A 46 12.09 -19.76 9.19
C ARG A 46 11.90 -19.03 10.52
N ALA A 47 12.81 -19.27 11.46
CA ALA A 47 12.88 -18.51 12.70
C ALA A 47 12.83 -16.99 12.43
N THR A 48 12.08 -16.28 13.27
CA THR A 48 11.80 -14.82 13.22
C THR A 48 10.99 -14.31 12.02
N TYR A 49 10.51 -15.18 11.12
CA TYR A 49 9.54 -14.79 10.11
C TYR A 49 8.16 -14.53 10.73
N ARG A 50 7.72 -13.27 10.69
CA ARG A 50 6.49 -12.77 11.36
C ARG A 50 5.45 -12.17 10.42
N TYR A 51 5.62 -12.41 9.11
CA TYR A 51 4.77 -11.84 8.07
C TYR A 51 3.82 -12.92 7.54
N THR A 52 2.79 -12.53 6.79
CA THR A 52 1.94 -13.52 6.12
C THR A 52 2.71 -14.19 4.97
N PRO A 53 2.38 -15.44 4.56
CA PRO A 53 3.05 -16.14 3.46
C PRO A 53 3.08 -15.34 2.15
N LEU A 54 2.15 -14.41 1.97
CA LEU A 54 2.07 -13.53 0.81
C LEU A 54 3.39 -12.81 0.52
N LEU A 55 4.11 -12.33 1.54
CA LEU A 55 5.40 -11.66 1.33
C LEU A 55 6.47 -12.66 0.86
N ALA A 56 6.49 -13.87 1.41
CA ALA A 56 7.41 -14.91 0.96
C ALA A 56 7.08 -15.39 -0.47
N TRP A 57 5.80 -15.56 -0.82
CA TRP A 57 5.35 -15.85 -2.18
C TRP A 57 5.75 -14.75 -3.17
N LEU A 58 5.60 -13.49 -2.79
CA LEU A 58 6.03 -12.37 -3.61
C LEU A 58 7.54 -12.40 -3.89
N LEU A 59 8.33 -12.89 -2.94
CA LEU A 59 9.77 -13.05 -3.08
C LEU A 59 10.22 -14.43 -3.57
N TYR A 60 9.30 -15.29 -4.03
CA TYR A 60 9.62 -16.61 -4.56
C TYR A 60 10.73 -16.61 -5.64
N PRO A 61 10.83 -15.63 -6.56
CA PRO A 61 11.93 -15.60 -7.52
C PRO A 61 13.33 -15.58 -6.88
N THR A 62 13.47 -15.07 -5.66
CA THR A 62 14.76 -15.03 -4.95
C THR A 62 15.35 -16.41 -4.63
N THR A 63 14.53 -17.46 -4.72
CA THR A 63 14.93 -18.86 -4.51
C THR A 63 15.83 -19.39 -5.61
N LEU A 64 15.82 -18.77 -6.80
CA LEU A 64 16.68 -19.12 -7.93
C LEU A 64 18.15 -18.76 -7.71
N GLY A 65 18.47 -17.97 -6.68
CA GLY A 65 19.82 -17.56 -6.35
C GLY A 65 20.46 -16.64 -7.41
N GLY A 66 21.78 -16.45 -7.32
CA GLY A 66 22.52 -15.56 -8.22
C GLY A 66 21.91 -14.15 -8.27
N LEU A 67 21.70 -13.61 -9.47
CA LEU A 67 21.10 -12.28 -9.67
C LEU A 67 19.64 -12.20 -9.18
N TRP A 68 18.93 -13.33 -9.11
CA TRP A 68 17.53 -13.34 -8.63
C TRP A 68 17.43 -13.07 -7.14
N PHE A 69 18.51 -13.26 -6.37
CA PHE A 69 18.54 -12.87 -4.97
C PHE A 69 18.23 -11.38 -4.79
N GLU A 70 18.55 -10.52 -5.77
CA GLU A 70 18.30 -9.08 -5.71
C GLU A 70 16.87 -8.66 -6.10
N TYR A 71 16.05 -9.61 -6.58
CA TYR A 71 14.70 -9.34 -7.11
C TYR A 71 13.83 -8.52 -6.14
N GLY A 72 13.81 -8.91 -4.87
CA GLY A 72 12.99 -8.22 -3.87
C GLY A 72 13.48 -6.80 -3.58
N LYS A 73 14.79 -6.55 -3.58
CA LYS A 73 15.34 -5.20 -3.41
C LYS A 73 14.93 -4.29 -4.56
N ILE A 74 14.99 -4.81 -5.80
CA ILE A 74 14.51 -4.10 -6.99
C ILE A 74 13.00 -3.83 -6.87
N LEU A 75 12.21 -4.82 -6.47
CA LEU A 75 10.76 -4.68 -6.28
C LEU A 75 10.42 -3.59 -5.24
N PHE A 76 11.09 -3.58 -4.09
CA PHE A 76 10.86 -2.60 -3.04
C PHE A 76 11.33 -1.20 -3.44
N SER A 77 12.47 -1.08 -4.11
CA SER A 77 12.92 0.19 -4.70
C SER A 77 11.96 0.71 -5.77
N ALA A 78 11.38 -0.17 -6.59
CA ALA A 78 10.35 0.21 -7.56
C ALA A 78 9.07 0.70 -6.86
N ALA A 79 8.70 0.09 -5.73
CA ALA A 79 7.54 0.52 -4.95
C ALA A 79 7.70 1.95 -4.42
N ASP A 80 8.91 2.37 -4.02
CA ASP A 80 9.16 3.77 -3.65
C ASP A 80 8.92 4.74 -4.81
N LEU A 81 9.38 4.39 -6.02
CA LEU A 81 9.22 5.23 -7.20
C LEU A 81 7.74 5.37 -7.55
N LEU A 82 6.99 4.27 -7.51
CA LEU A 82 5.54 4.28 -7.70
C LEU A 82 4.81 5.08 -6.61
N THR A 83 5.30 5.05 -5.38
CA THR A 83 4.78 5.86 -4.27
C THR A 83 4.95 7.34 -4.59
N GLY A 84 6.14 7.77 -5.00
CA GLY A 84 6.40 9.14 -5.42
C GLY A 84 5.53 9.57 -6.62
N TRP A 85 5.30 8.68 -7.59
CA TRP A 85 4.39 8.93 -8.69
C TRP A 85 2.94 9.14 -8.21
N LEU A 86 2.45 8.31 -7.28
CA LEU A 86 1.11 8.48 -6.70
C LEU A 86 0.99 9.77 -5.89
N ILE A 87 2.02 10.16 -5.13
CA ILE A 87 2.05 11.44 -4.40
C ILE A 87 1.84 12.59 -5.39
N ILE A 88 2.58 12.61 -6.51
CA ILE A 88 2.39 13.64 -7.56
C ILE A 88 0.95 13.61 -8.09
N ARG A 89 0.40 12.43 -8.41
CA ARG A 89 -0.97 12.28 -8.91
C ARG A 89 -2.03 12.79 -7.93
N ILE A 90 -1.83 12.60 -6.62
CA ILE A 90 -2.72 13.12 -5.59
C ILE A 90 -2.60 14.66 -5.51
N LEU A 91 -1.37 15.18 -5.39
CA LEU A 91 -1.11 16.61 -5.20
C LEU A 91 -1.54 17.46 -6.39
N ARG A 92 -1.42 16.95 -7.62
CA ARG A 92 -1.87 17.61 -8.86
C ARG A 92 -3.36 17.94 -8.90
N ARG A 93 -4.17 17.39 -8.00
CA ARG A 93 -5.59 17.73 -7.89
C ARG A 93 -5.83 19.12 -7.30
N ARG A 94 -4.83 19.69 -6.62
CA ARG A 94 -4.91 21.01 -5.96
C ARG A 94 -3.72 21.92 -6.25
N LEU A 95 -2.61 21.37 -6.74
CA LEU A 95 -1.35 22.08 -6.98
C LEU A 95 -0.94 21.99 -8.45
N SER A 96 -0.09 22.94 -8.89
CA SER A 96 0.57 22.86 -10.20
C SER A 96 1.49 21.64 -10.28
N GLN A 97 1.77 21.17 -11.50
CA GLN A 97 2.70 20.06 -11.77
C GLN A 97 4.04 20.26 -11.08
N GLU A 98 4.56 21.49 -11.13
CA GLU A 98 5.85 21.83 -10.55
C GLU A 98 5.83 21.71 -9.02
N LYS A 99 4.86 22.33 -8.33
CA LYS A 99 4.75 22.24 -6.86
C LYS A 99 4.54 20.79 -6.40
N ALA A 100 3.70 20.03 -7.09
CA ALA A 100 3.49 18.61 -6.79
C ALA A 100 4.78 17.79 -6.94
N THR A 101 5.57 18.07 -7.98
CA THR A 101 6.87 17.42 -8.20
C THR A 101 7.86 17.81 -7.11
N SER A 102 7.96 19.09 -6.75
CA SER A 102 8.85 19.57 -5.69
C SER A 102 8.57 18.92 -4.34
N TYR A 103 7.30 18.78 -3.95
CA TYR A 103 6.95 18.07 -2.72
C TYR A 103 7.23 16.56 -2.81
N ALA A 104 7.03 15.94 -3.96
CA ALA A 104 7.37 14.53 -4.16
C ALA A 104 8.88 14.24 -4.09
N CYS A 105 9.74 15.24 -4.31
CA CYS A 105 11.20 15.10 -4.12
C CYS A 105 11.56 14.72 -2.68
N ILE A 106 10.78 15.15 -1.68
CA ILE A 106 10.98 14.80 -0.26
C ILE A 106 10.89 13.28 -0.05
N TRP A 107 10.19 12.56 -0.92
CA TRP A 107 10.13 11.11 -0.92
C TRP A 107 11.13 10.50 -1.92
N LEU A 108 11.07 10.93 -3.18
CA LEU A 108 11.82 10.32 -4.29
C LEU A 108 13.34 10.43 -4.14
N LEU A 109 13.82 11.56 -3.65
CA LEU A 109 15.25 11.87 -3.52
C LEU A 109 15.76 11.73 -2.08
N ASN A 110 14.94 11.19 -1.18
CA ASN A 110 15.35 10.99 0.20
C ASN A 110 16.31 9.79 0.32
N PRO A 111 17.56 10.00 0.74
CA PRO A 111 18.55 8.93 0.82
C PRO A 111 18.18 7.87 1.86
N ILE A 112 17.44 8.22 2.92
CA ILE A 112 16.99 7.26 3.93
C ILE A 112 15.95 6.31 3.33
N VAL A 113 14.95 6.85 2.64
CA VAL A 113 13.91 6.05 1.97
C VAL A 113 14.54 5.13 0.93
N ALA A 114 15.39 5.69 0.07
CA ALA A 114 16.06 4.92 -0.98
C ALA A 114 16.98 3.83 -0.40
N SER A 115 17.71 4.12 0.69
CA SER A 115 18.57 3.14 1.35
C SER A 115 17.77 2.01 1.98
N ILE A 116 16.67 2.31 2.68
CA ILE A 116 15.79 1.32 3.32
C ILE A 116 15.24 0.31 2.30
N SER A 117 14.77 0.77 1.14
CA SER A 117 14.26 -0.13 0.11
C SER A 117 15.36 -0.86 -0.64
N ALA A 118 16.47 -0.19 -0.97
CA ALA A 118 17.61 -0.79 -1.67
C ALA A 118 18.32 -1.88 -0.87
N ARG A 119 18.27 -1.83 0.48
CA ARG A 119 18.77 -2.93 1.33
C ARG A 119 17.80 -4.10 1.48
N GLY A 120 16.61 -4.03 0.89
CA GLY A 120 15.64 -5.11 0.86
C GLY A 120 14.50 -5.03 1.89
N SER A 121 14.25 -3.86 2.49
CA SER A 121 13.09 -3.70 3.38
C SER A 121 11.79 -3.53 2.59
N SER A 122 10.72 -4.18 3.05
CA SER A 122 9.39 -4.12 2.44
C SER A 122 8.58 -2.87 2.80
N GLU A 123 9.12 -1.94 3.60
CA GLU A 123 8.43 -0.71 4.02
C GLU A 123 7.94 0.12 2.83
N GLY A 124 8.76 0.24 1.77
CA GLY A 124 8.39 0.96 0.55
C GLY A 124 7.13 0.39 -0.12
N LEU A 125 6.94 -0.93 -0.08
CA LEU A 125 5.73 -1.60 -0.59
C LEU A 125 4.51 -1.28 0.29
N VAL A 126 4.66 -1.28 1.61
CA VAL A 126 3.57 -0.94 2.54
C VAL A 126 3.15 0.53 2.37
N CYS A 127 4.13 1.43 2.21
CA CYS A 127 3.89 2.84 1.90
C CYS A 127 3.17 3.00 0.55
N LEU A 128 3.59 2.28 -0.49
CA LEU A 128 2.90 2.27 -1.78
C LEU A 128 1.43 1.89 -1.64
N LEU A 129 1.14 0.78 -0.96
CA LEU A 129 -0.22 0.30 -0.75
C LEU A 129 -1.06 1.31 0.05
N THR A 130 -0.46 1.96 1.05
CA THR A 130 -1.11 2.99 1.87
C THR A 130 -1.43 4.25 1.05
N VAL A 131 -0.49 4.73 0.23
CA VAL A 131 -0.72 5.90 -0.63
C VAL A 131 -1.70 5.55 -1.76
N ALA A 132 -1.67 4.32 -2.28
CA ALA A 132 -2.66 3.83 -3.25
C ALA A 132 -4.06 3.76 -2.64
N LEU A 133 -4.18 3.31 -1.38
CA LEU A 133 -5.42 3.31 -0.62
C LEU A 133 -5.97 4.73 -0.45
N LEU A 134 -5.11 5.70 -0.09
CA LEU A 134 -5.47 7.11 -0.01
C LEU A 134 -5.91 7.64 -1.38
N TRP A 135 -5.15 7.35 -2.44
CA TRP A 135 -5.50 7.76 -3.81
C TRP A 135 -6.89 7.22 -4.22
N ALA A 136 -7.14 5.92 -4.03
CA ALA A 136 -8.43 5.29 -4.37
C ALA A 136 -9.59 5.90 -3.57
N THR A 137 -9.36 6.17 -2.28
CA THR A 137 -10.32 6.85 -1.39
C THR A 137 -10.65 8.25 -1.87
N LEU A 138 -9.64 9.05 -2.21
CA LEU A 138 -9.82 10.41 -2.73
C LEU A 138 -10.49 10.42 -4.10
N GLN A 139 -10.37 9.34 -4.89
CA GLN A 139 -11.09 9.14 -6.17
C GLN A 139 -12.51 8.59 -5.97
N ARG A 140 -12.96 8.40 -4.72
CA ARG A 140 -14.25 7.77 -4.35
C ARG A 140 -14.43 6.36 -4.94
N ARG A 141 -13.34 5.67 -5.26
CA ARG A 141 -13.34 4.29 -5.76
C ARG A 141 -13.34 3.30 -4.60
N PHE A 142 -14.43 3.28 -3.82
CA PHE A 142 -14.50 2.55 -2.54
C PHE A 142 -14.33 1.03 -2.66
N GLY A 143 -14.68 0.42 -3.80
CA GLY A 143 -14.38 -0.99 -4.03
C GLY A 143 -12.87 -1.24 -4.12
N LEU A 144 -12.14 -0.42 -4.87
CA LEU A 144 -10.69 -0.50 -4.96
C LEU A 144 -10.03 -0.17 -3.61
N ALA A 145 -10.51 0.87 -2.92
CA ALA A 145 -10.02 1.22 -1.59
C ALA A 145 -10.22 0.06 -0.60
N GLY A 146 -11.38 -0.59 -0.63
CA GLY A 146 -11.65 -1.77 0.21
C GLY A 146 -10.70 -2.91 -0.10
N GLY A 147 -10.50 -3.20 -1.39
CA GLY A 147 -9.57 -4.26 -1.82
C GLY A 147 -8.12 -3.96 -1.43
N LEU A 148 -7.65 -2.73 -1.63
CA LEU A 148 -6.32 -2.29 -1.20
C LEU A 148 -6.16 -2.38 0.31
N LEU A 149 -7.17 -1.98 1.11
CA LEU A 149 -7.13 -2.08 2.56
C LEU A 149 -7.03 -3.55 3.01
N GLY A 150 -7.92 -4.42 2.50
CA GLY A 150 -7.92 -5.85 2.85
C GLY A 150 -6.66 -6.58 2.40
N PHE A 151 -6.03 -6.14 1.31
CA PHE A 151 -4.75 -6.68 0.83
C PHE A 151 -3.55 -6.15 1.61
N ALA A 152 -3.50 -4.85 1.89
CA ALA A 152 -2.33 -4.20 2.50
C ALA A 152 -2.06 -4.67 3.94
N VAL A 153 -3.11 -5.01 4.70
CA VAL A 153 -2.99 -5.51 6.08
C VAL A 153 -2.22 -6.83 6.17
N HIS A 154 -2.15 -7.60 5.08
CA HIS A 154 -1.38 -8.84 5.01
C HIS A 154 0.14 -8.61 4.95
N PHE A 155 0.58 -7.44 4.48
CA PHE A 155 2.00 -7.09 4.51
C PHE A 155 2.39 -6.54 5.88
N LYS A 156 1.59 -5.62 6.43
CA LYS A 156 1.71 -5.12 7.80
C LYS A 156 0.36 -4.64 8.29
N ILE A 157 0.11 -4.70 9.60
CA ILE A 157 -1.17 -4.26 10.18
C ILE A 157 -1.41 -2.73 10.08
N TYR A 158 -0.35 -1.93 9.94
CA TYR A 158 -0.44 -0.46 10.00
C TYR A 158 -1.47 0.20 9.08
N PRO A 159 -1.70 -0.22 7.81
CA PRO A 159 -2.72 0.39 6.95
C PRO A 159 -4.14 0.31 7.52
N PHE A 160 -4.40 -0.62 8.44
CA PHE A 160 -5.69 -0.76 9.11
C PHE A 160 -6.11 0.50 9.88
N ILE A 161 -5.15 1.28 10.41
CA ILE A 161 -5.46 2.49 11.17
C ILE A 161 -6.23 3.53 10.35
N TYR A 162 -6.10 3.49 9.01
CA TYR A 162 -6.82 4.38 8.11
C TYR A 162 -8.26 3.94 7.82
N ALA A 163 -8.67 2.74 8.24
CA ALA A 163 -10.02 2.24 7.97
C ALA A 163 -11.10 3.18 8.52
N ALA A 164 -10.93 3.68 9.74
CA ALA A 164 -11.88 4.61 10.37
C ALA A 164 -11.99 5.93 9.61
N SER A 165 -10.86 6.55 9.23
CA SER A 165 -10.87 7.82 8.51
C SER A 165 -11.47 7.67 7.10
N ILE A 166 -11.19 6.57 6.41
CA ILE A 166 -11.77 6.26 5.10
C ILE A 166 -13.27 5.98 5.22
N PHE A 167 -13.70 5.26 6.26
CA PHE A 167 -15.12 4.98 6.51
C PHE A 167 -15.92 6.25 6.81
N CYS A 168 -15.34 7.16 7.59
CA CYS A 168 -15.91 8.49 7.82
C CYS A 168 -15.95 9.32 6.53
N TRP A 169 -14.85 9.34 5.76
CA TRP A 169 -14.76 10.05 4.47
C TRP A 169 -15.71 9.50 3.40
N ALA A 170 -16.07 8.22 3.48
CA ALA A 170 -17.01 7.59 2.56
C ALA A 170 -18.43 8.15 2.66
N ASP A 171 -18.75 8.91 3.71
CA ASP A 171 -20.04 9.58 3.81
C ASP A 171 -20.26 10.55 2.64
N ALA A 172 -21.49 10.58 2.13
CA ALA A 172 -21.88 11.49 1.06
C ALA A 172 -22.23 12.88 1.60
N THR A 173 -22.56 12.97 2.90
CA THR A 173 -23.04 14.19 3.56
C THR A 173 -21.96 15.28 3.73
N HIS A 174 -20.67 14.93 3.63
CA HIS A 174 -19.56 15.87 3.82
C HIS A 174 -19.07 16.57 2.53
N VAL A 175 -19.58 16.21 1.35
CA VAL A 175 -19.15 16.82 0.08
C VAL A 175 -20.36 17.34 -0.68
N GLY A 176 -20.77 18.58 -0.39
CA GLY A 176 -21.55 19.40 -1.31
C GLY A 176 -23.06 19.16 -1.40
N SER A 177 -23.71 18.52 -0.41
CA SER A 177 -25.17 18.49 -0.31
C SER A 177 -25.65 19.32 0.90
N VAL A 178 -25.33 20.61 0.90
CA VAL A 178 -26.07 21.61 1.69
C VAL A 178 -27.25 22.17 0.87
N MET A 179 -27.37 21.80 -0.41
CA MET A 179 -28.51 22.17 -1.26
C MET A 179 -29.21 20.91 -1.79
N SER A 180 -30.53 20.88 -1.60
CA SER A 180 -31.50 19.92 -2.15
C SER A 180 -31.64 18.57 -1.43
N GLY A 181 -32.14 18.61 -0.20
CA GLY A 181 -32.80 17.45 0.43
C GLY A 181 -33.96 17.94 1.29
N ARG A 182 -35.20 17.71 0.84
CA ARG A 182 -36.42 17.94 1.60
C ARG A 182 -36.29 17.19 2.93
N LYS A 183 -36.06 17.90 4.04
CA LYS A 183 -36.02 17.30 5.38
C LYS A 183 -37.39 16.68 5.65
N ASP A 184 -37.46 15.35 5.63
CA ASP A 184 -38.61 14.59 6.05
C ASP A 184 -38.71 14.76 7.57
N ARG A 185 -39.62 15.64 8.03
CA ARG A 185 -39.60 16.22 9.39
C ARG A 185 -39.93 15.21 10.50
N ASP A 186 -40.32 13.98 10.13
CA ASP A 186 -40.91 12.98 11.02
C ASP A 186 -39.98 11.80 11.36
N ARG A 187 -38.73 11.78 10.87
CA ARG A 187 -37.81 10.66 11.17
C ARG A 187 -36.99 10.92 12.44
N PRO A 188 -36.90 9.94 13.36
CA PRO A 188 -36.08 10.10 14.54
C PRO A 188 -34.58 10.09 14.16
N VAL A 189 -33.81 10.97 14.80
CA VAL A 189 -32.39 11.23 14.49
C VAL A 189 -31.51 9.97 14.54
N TRP A 190 -31.85 9.00 15.40
CA TRP A 190 -31.11 7.73 15.48
C TRP A 190 -31.29 6.87 14.23
N LEU A 191 -32.47 6.92 13.59
CA LEU A 191 -32.76 6.17 12.36
C LEU A 191 -32.04 6.80 11.17
N GLU A 192 -31.98 8.14 11.09
CA GLU A 192 -31.17 8.83 10.08
C GLU A 192 -29.68 8.52 10.22
N LYS A 193 -29.15 8.54 11.45
CA LYS A 193 -27.75 8.15 11.72
C LYS A 193 -27.49 6.70 11.37
N ALA A 194 -28.39 5.78 11.73
CA ALA A 194 -28.27 4.36 11.37
C ALA A 194 -28.28 4.16 9.85
N MET A 195 -29.22 4.79 9.14
CA MET A 195 -29.29 4.73 7.67
C MET A 195 -28.04 5.35 7.01
N ALA A 196 -27.47 6.41 7.58
CA ALA A 196 -26.22 7.01 7.11
C ALA A 196 -25.02 6.06 7.25
N VAL A 197 -24.97 5.23 8.30
CA VAL A 197 -23.94 4.17 8.44
C VAL A 197 -24.04 3.16 7.30
N PHE A 198 -25.26 2.87 6.80
CA PHE A 198 -25.51 1.94 5.69
C PHE A 198 -25.35 2.54 4.27
N ASN A 199 -24.62 3.65 4.14
CA ASN A 199 -24.27 4.23 2.85
C ASN A 199 -23.68 3.17 1.88
N PRO A 200 -24.13 3.08 0.61
CA PRO A 200 -23.58 2.15 -0.38
C PRO A 200 -22.06 2.17 -0.49
N ALA A 201 -21.43 3.34 -0.34
CA ALA A 201 -19.97 3.49 -0.35
C ALA A 201 -19.30 2.77 0.83
N ARG A 202 -19.85 2.95 2.05
CA ARG A 202 -19.39 2.29 3.28
C ARG A 202 -19.57 0.77 3.16
N ARG A 203 -20.74 0.32 2.72
CA ARG A 203 -21.01 -1.11 2.50
C ARG A 203 -20.04 -1.73 1.51
N ARG A 204 -19.79 -1.07 0.36
CA ARG A 204 -18.87 -1.56 -0.66
C ARG A 204 -17.42 -1.60 -0.15
N LEU A 205 -16.97 -0.57 0.57
CA LEU A 205 -15.65 -0.53 1.19
C LEU A 205 -15.45 -1.71 2.14
N THR A 206 -16.36 -1.87 3.11
CA THR A 206 -16.27 -2.89 4.15
C THR A 206 -16.41 -4.29 3.57
N ALA A 207 -17.39 -4.53 2.69
CA ALA A 207 -17.62 -5.85 2.11
C ALA A 207 -16.43 -6.31 1.24
N VAL A 208 -15.90 -5.44 0.38
CA VAL A 208 -14.74 -5.80 -0.46
C VAL A 208 -13.48 -5.99 0.39
N SER A 209 -13.27 -5.15 1.40
CA SER A 209 -12.13 -5.31 2.32
C SER A 209 -12.18 -6.64 3.07
N ALA A 210 -13.34 -6.98 3.65
CA ALA A 210 -13.54 -8.24 4.35
C ALA A 210 -13.37 -9.44 3.40
N LEU A 211 -13.95 -9.38 2.20
CA LEU A 211 -13.82 -10.44 1.20
C LEU A 211 -12.36 -10.69 0.84
N ILE A 212 -11.62 -9.64 0.47
CA ILE A 212 -10.19 -9.77 0.11
C ILE A 212 -9.39 -10.30 1.29
N PHE A 213 -9.62 -9.80 2.50
CA PHE A 213 -8.95 -10.29 3.70
C PHE A 213 -9.18 -11.79 3.91
N ILE A 214 -10.43 -12.24 3.83
CA ILE A 214 -10.81 -13.66 4.00
C ILE A 214 -10.20 -14.52 2.89
N LEU A 215 -10.29 -14.10 1.62
CA LEU A 215 -9.76 -14.86 0.49
C LEU A 215 -8.26 -15.09 0.61
N PHE A 216 -7.50 -14.06 0.95
CA PHE A 216 -6.05 -14.20 1.14
C PHE A 216 -5.71 -15.09 2.34
N ASN A 217 -6.42 -14.97 3.47
CA ASN A 217 -6.25 -15.89 4.60
C ASN A 217 -6.52 -17.34 4.18
N ALA A 218 -7.64 -17.59 3.49
CA ALA A 218 -7.99 -18.93 3.01
C ALA A 218 -6.94 -19.49 2.03
N ALA A 219 -6.39 -18.65 1.16
CA ALA A 219 -5.31 -19.07 0.26
C ALA A 219 -4.06 -19.48 1.04
N MET A 220 -3.71 -18.74 2.10
CA MET A 220 -2.51 -18.95 2.91
C MET A 220 -2.63 -20.06 3.95
N THR A 221 -3.83 -20.57 4.22
CA THR A 221 -4.05 -21.74 5.10
C THR A 221 -3.82 -23.09 4.42
N ARG A 222 -3.67 -23.12 3.09
CA ARG A 222 -3.34 -24.36 2.39
C ARG A 222 -1.84 -24.63 2.49
N PRO A 223 -1.44 -25.86 2.86
CA PRO A 223 -0.03 -26.23 2.99
C PRO A 223 0.72 -26.11 1.66
#